data_AF-A0A2S7VNL0-F1
#
_entry.id   AF-A0A2S7VNL0-F1
#
_cell.length_a   1.000
_cell.length_b   1.000
_cell.length_c   1.000
_cell.angle_alpha   90.00
_cell.angle_beta   90.00
_cell.angle_gamma   90.00
#
_symmetry.space_group_name_H-M   'P 1'
#
loop_
_entity.id
_entity.type
_entity.pdbx_description
1 polymer ?
#
loop_
_entity_poly.entity_id
_entity_poly.type
_entity_poly.pdbx_seq_one_letter_code
_entity_poly.pdbx_strand_id
1 'polypeptide(L)'
;MKNKIKEELFNNGLYINQVNDLLLWHFDGRDEAAAFFGVTPQTVKNWQTKGNWPLSVIRLLLVIHRGYLPTSKSWRGFKIRGDVLYTPGGRELSAYDLMELDIKMSLETASNVIQFRRKKKKRFRLRKQGVKRPVIK
;
A
#
# COMPACT_ATOMS: atom_id res chain seq x y z
N MET A 1 -16.29 -3.32 -19.54
CA MET A 1 -15.13 -2.75 -18.80
C MET A 1 -15.27 -2.88 -17.28
N LYS A 2 -16.39 -2.47 -16.66
CA LYS A 2 -16.62 -2.61 -15.21
C LYS A 2 -16.50 -4.06 -14.68
N ASN A 3 -16.89 -5.07 -15.46
CA ASN A 3 -16.78 -6.48 -15.05
C ASN A 3 -15.33 -6.93 -14.89
N LYS A 4 -14.44 -6.58 -15.82
CA LYS A 4 -13.00 -6.90 -15.74
C LYS A 4 -12.34 -6.31 -14.49
N ILE A 5 -12.71 -5.08 -14.13
CA ILE A 5 -12.21 -4.43 -12.91
C ILE A 5 -12.69 -5.17 -11.66
N LYS A 6 -13.99 -5.48 -11.58
CA LYS A 6 -14.54 -6.21 -10.43
C LYS A 6 -13.89 -7.58 -10.26
N GLU A 7 -13.69 -8.29 -11.36
CA GLU A 7 -13.00 -9.58 -11.40
C GLU A 7 -11.54 -9.46 -10.96
N GLU A 8 -10.79 -8.49 -11.50
CA GLU A 8 -9.40 -8.22 -11.11
C GLU A 8 -9.29 -7.93 -9.60
N LEU A 9 -10.18 -7.09 -9.05
CA LEU A 9 -10.21 -6.80 -7.61
C LEU A 9 -10.60 -8.02 -6.77
N PHE A 10 -11.60 -8.78 -7.20
CA PHE A 10 -12.05 -10.00 -6.51
C PHE A 10 -10.93 -11.04 -6.43
N ASN A 11 -10.18 -11.25 -7.52
CA ASN A 11 -9.02 -12.14 -7.57
C ASN A 11 -7.88 -11.68 -6.64
N ASN A 12 -7.95 -10.45 -6.14
CA ASN A 12 -7.04 -9.85 -5.17
C ASN A 12 -7.64 -9.72 -3.76
N GLY A 13 -8.82 -10.29 -3.50
CA GLY A 13 -9.50 -10.17 -2.22
C GLY A 13 -10.03 -8.76 -1.91
N LEU A 14 -10.31 -7.96 -2.94
CA LEU A 14 -10.70 -6.56 -2.83
C LEU A 14 -12.05 -6.27 -3.50
N TYR A 15 -12.73 -5.25 -3.01
CA TYR A 15 -13.99 -4.73 -3.53
C TYR A 15 -13.80 -3.34 -4.16
N ILE A 16 -14.69 -2.96 -5.08
CA ILE A 16 -14.58 -1.72 -5.86
C ILE A 16 -14.54 -0.44 -5.01
N ASN A 17 -15.23 -0.44 -3.87
CA ASN A 17 -15.24 0.69 -2.93
C ASN A 17 -13.88 0.86 -2.21
N GLN A 18 -13.07 -0.20 -2.12
CA GLN A 18 -11.76 -0.16 -1.47
C GLN A 18 -10.65 0.43 -2.34
N VAL A 19 -10.90 0.68 -3.63
CA VAL A 19 -9.88 1.28 -4.52
C VAL A 19 -9.45 2.67 -4.03
N ASN A 20 -10.39 3.46 -3.51
CA ASN A 20 -10.06 4.75 -2.90
C ASN A 20 -9.21 4.59 -1.64
N ASP A 21 -9.52 3.60 -0.80
CA ASP A 21 -8.77 3.32 0.42
C ASP A 21 -7.33 2.90 0.10
N LEU A 22 -7.14 2.09 -0.95
CA LEU A 22 -5.82 1.72 -1.45
C LEU A 22 -5.02 2.93 -1.93
N LEU A 23 -5.66 3.85 -2.65
CA LEU A 23 -5.01 5.08 -3.08
C LEU A 23 -4.55 5.92 -1.87
N LEU A 24 -5.43 6.11 -0.90
CA LEU A 24 -5.15 6.88 0.32
C LEU A 24 -4.14 6.20 1.26
N TRP A 25 -3.96 4.87 1.12
CA TRP A 25 -2.95 4.13 1.86
C TRP A 25 -1.53 4.38 1.33
N HIS A 26 -1.38 4.55 0.01
CA HIS A 26 -0.07 4.62 -0.65
C HIS A 26 0.40 6.03 -0.98
N PHE A 27 -0.50 7.01 -1.02
CA PHE A 27 -0.17 8.38 -1.41
C PHE A 27 -0.73 9.37 -0.39
N ASP A 28 0.09 10.34 0.03
CA ASP A 28 -0.30 11.39 0.97
C ASP A 28 -1.26 12.40 0.32
N GLY A 29 -1.27 12.48 -1.01
CA GLY A 29 -2.11 13.40 -1.76
C GLY A 29 -2.32 13.03 -3.22
N ARG A 30 -3.24 13.77 -3.87
CA ARG A 30 -3.55 13.58 -5.30
C ARG A 30 -2.38 13.94 -6.19
N ASP A 31 -1.54 14.89 -5.80
CA ASP A 31 -0.39 15.33 -6.59
C ASP A 31 0.68 14.23 -6.67
N GLU A 32 0.94 13.54 -5.56
CA GLU A 32 1.85 12.41 -5.50
C GLU A 32 1.33 11.22 -6.33
N ALA A 33 0.05 10.87 -6.17
CA ALA A 33 -0.58 9.83 -6.98
C ALA A 33 -0.55 10.18 -8.48
N ALA A 34 -0.81 11.45 -8.83
CA ALA A 34 -0.79 11.93 -10.20
C ALA A 34 0.60 11.81 -10.83
N ALA A 35 1.65 12.20 -10.09
CA ALA A 35 3.03 12.02 -10.50
C ALA A 35 3.38 10.54 -10.73
N PHE A 36 2.96 9.65 -9.83
CA PHE A 36 3.18 8.22 -9.96
C PHE A 36 2.51 7.63 -11.20
N PHE A 37 1.24 7.97 -11.46
CA PHE A 37 0.49 7.46 -12.60
C PHE A 37 0.77 8.20 -13.92
N GLY A 38 1.57 9.27 -13.91
CA GLY A 38 1.86 10.08 -15.10
C GLY A 38 0.64 10.83 -15.63
N VAL A 39 -0.24 11.33 -14.74
CA VAL A 39 -1.47 12.05 -15.09
C VAL A 39 -1.57 13.37 -14.31
N THR A 40 -2.67 14.11 -14.48
CA THR A 40 -2.93 15.32 -13.69
C THR A 40 -3.66 15.01 -12.37
N PRO A 41 -3.50 15.85 -11.32
CA PRO A 41 -4.25 15.71 -10.06
C PRO A 41 -5.77 15.75 -10.26
N GLN A 42 -6.24 16.51 -11.24
CA GLN A 42 -7.65 16.57 -11.61
C GLN A 42 -8.15 15.24 -12.20
N THR A 43 -7.31 14.54 -12.97
CA THR A 43 -7.61 13.19 -13.47
C THR A 43 -7.81 12.21 -12.30
N VAL A 44 -6.93 12.25 -11.30
CA VAL A 44 -7.06 11.42 -10.08
C VAL A 44 -8.33 11.75 -9.31
N LYS A 45 -8.64 13.04 -9.13
CA LYS A 45 -9.90 13.49 -8.52
C LYS A 45 -11.13 12.97 -9.27
N ASN A 46 -11.09 12.98 -10.61
CA ASN A 46 -12.18 12.46 -11.44
C ASN A 46 -12.38 10.95 -11.23
N TRP A 47 -11.31 10.15 -11.12
CA TRP A 47 -11.43 8.73 -10.81
C TRP A 47 -12.08 8.47 -9.45
N GLN A 48 -11.65 9.19 -8.41
CA GLN A 48 -12.21 9.05 -7.05
C GLN A 48 -13.70 9.40 -7.00
N THR A 49 -14.10 10.49 -7.67
CA THR A 49 -15.47 11.02 -7.64
C THR A 49 -16.43 10.25 -8.54
N LYS A 50 -15.99 9.91 -9.76
CA LYS A 50 -16.83 9.23 -10.77
C LYS A 50 -16.74 7.70 -10.71
N GLY A 51 -15.77 7.16 -9.97
CA GLY A 51 -15.50 5.72 -9.91
C GLY A 51 -15.05 5.10 -11.24
N ASN A 52 -14.57 5.91 -12.19
CA ASN A 52 -14.21 5.49 -13.54
C ASN A 52 -12.71 5.17 -13.69
N TRP A 53 -12.21 4.32 -12.79
CA TRP A 53 -10.81 3.90 -12.76
C TRP A 53 -10.40 3.13 -14.01
N PRO A 54 -9.31 3.51 -14.70
CA PRO A 54 -8.72 2.69 -15.74
C PRO A 54 -8.19 1.37 -15.17
N LEU A 55 -8.32 0.27 -15.91
CA LEU A 55 -7.82 -1.04 -15.48
C LEU A 55 -6.30 -1.03 -15.25
N SER A 56 -5.53 -0.31 -16.06
CA SER A 56 -4.09 -0.14 -15.90
C SER A 56 -3.71 0.50 -14.56
N VAL A 57 -4.47 1.52 -14.14
CA VAL A 57 -4.28 2.21 -12.85
C VAL A 57 -4.57 1.26 -11.70
N ILE A 58 -5.65 0.48 -11.78
CA ILE A 58 -5.97 -0.53 -10.75
C ILE A 58 -4.86 -1.57 -10.65
N ARG A 59 -4.36 -2.09 -11.78
CA ARG A 59 -3.26 -3.05 -11.77
C ARG A 59 -1.99 -2.48 -11.15
N LEU A 60 -1.62 -1.25 -11.49
CA LEU A 60 -0.47 -0.58 -10.87
C LEU A 60 -0.68 -0.37 -9.36
N LEU A 61 -1.89 0.01 -8.94
CA LEU A 61 -2.22 0.17 -7.53
C LEU A 61 -2.13 -1.16 -6.77
N LEU A 62 -2.61 -2.25 -7.36
CA LEU A 62 -2.48 -3.60 -6.82
C LEU A 62 -1.01 -4.02 -6.73
N VAL A 63 -0.21 -3.70 -7.74
CA VAL A 63 1.23 -3.97 -7.76
C VAL A 63 1.93 -3.25 -6.60
N ILE A 64 1.64 -1.98 -6.36
CA ILE A 64 2.20 -1.27 -5.20
C ILE A 64 1.66 -1.86 -3.88
N HIS A 65 0.37 -2.20 -3.82
CA HIS A 65 -0.25 -2.75 -2.60
C HIS A 65 0.31 -4.11 -2.19
N ARG A 66 0.64 -4.96 -3.15
CA ARG A 66 1.31 -6.24 -2.88
C ARG A 66 2.79 -6.08 -2.53
N GLY A 67 3.37 -4.89 -2.70
CA GLY A 67 4.78 -4.61 -2.40
C GLY A 67 5.75 -5.04 -3.51
N TYR A 68 5.34 -5.06 -4.78
CA TYR A 68 6.27 -5.32 -5.88
C TYR A 68 7.30 -4.20 -6.05
N LEU A 69 8.37 -4.52 -6.76
CA LEU A 69 9.52 -3.64 -6.97
C LEU A 69 9.11 -2.32 -7.64
N PRO A 70 9.44 -1.16 -7.05
CA PRO A 70 9.13 0.13 -7.66
C PRO A 70 10.01 0.40 -8.88
N THR A 71 9.59 1.33 -9.73
CA THR A 71 10.30 1.71 -10.96
C THR A 71 11.49 2.65 -10.74
N SER A 72 11.87 2.90 -9.48
CA SER A 72 12.96 3.82 -9.15
C SER A 72 14.34 3.27 -9.52
N LYS A 73 15.33 4.15 -9.67
CA LYS A 73 16.67 3.80 -10.15
C LYS A 73 17.34 2.71 -9.30
N SER A 74 17.12 2.71 -7.98
CA SER A 74 17.74 1.75 -7.05
C SER A 74 17.27 0.32 -7.26
N TRP A 75 16.07 0.13 -7.81
CA TRP A 75 15.48 -1.19 -8.09
C TRP A 75 15.68 -1.63 -9.54
N ARG A 76 16.41 -0.84 -10.35
CA ARG A 76 16.69 -1.18 -11.74
C ARG A 76 17.45 -2.49 -11.84
N GLY A 77 16.94 -3.41 -12.66
CA GLY A 77 17.54 -4.72 -12.90
C GLY A 77 17.10 -5.80 -11.91
N PHE A 78 16.48 -5.41 -10.79
CA PHE A 78 15.80 -6.38 -9.93
C PHE A 78 14.48 -6.83 -10.57
N LYS A 79 14.14 -8.12 -10.42
CA LYS A 79 12.92 -8.70 -11.02
C LYS A 79 12.37 -9.77 -10.08
N ILE A 80 11.05 -9.90 -9.97
CA ILE A 80 10.43 -11.05 -9.31
C ILE A 80 9.93 -12.00 -10.40
N ARG A 81 10.31 -13.28 -10.32
CA ARG A 81 9.72 -14.35 -11.15
C ARG A 81 9.29 -15.49 -10.22
N GLY A 82 8.00 -15.82 -10.25
CA GLY A 82 7.44 -16.73 -9.25
C GLY A 82 7.62 -16.16 -7.84
N ASP A 83 8.29 -16.91 -6.99
CA ASP A 83 8.61 -16.63 -5.59
C ASP A 83 10.06 -16.16 -5.37
N VAL A 84 10.83 -15.96 -6.45
CA VAL A 84 12.26 -15.61 -6.39
C VAL A 84 12.48 -14.15 -6.81
N LEU A 85 13.27 -13.43 -6.01
CA LEU A 85 13.81 -12.11 -6.33
C LEU A 85 15.16 -12.25 -7.04
N TYR A 86 15.22 -11.81 -8.29
CA TYR A 86 16.43 -11.73 -9.09
C TYR A 86 17.10 -10.38 -8.88
N THR A 87 18.40 -10.41 -8.62
CA THR A 87 19.25 -9.21 -8.55
C THR A 87 19.75 -8.80 -9.94
N PRO A 88 20.21 -7.55 -10.14
CA PRO A 88 20.80 -7.11 -11.41
C PRO A 88 22.04 -7.92 -11.81
N GLY A 89 22.77 -8.47 -10.83
CA GLY A 89 23.92 -9.34 -11.05
C GLY A 89 23.57 -10.80 -11.39
N GLY A 90 22.29 -11.13 -11.54
CA GLY A 90 21.83 -12.47 -11.92
C GLY A 90 21.70 -13.46 -10.76
N ARG A 91 21.87 -13.02 -9.51
CA ARG A 91 21.60 -13.87 -8.34
C ARG A 91 20.12 -14.02 -8.09
N GLU A 92 19.74 -15.21 -7.65
CA GLU A 92 18.41 -15.57 -7.20
C GLU A 92 18.37 -15.52 -5.68
N LEU A 93 17.37 -14.81 -5.13
CA LEU A 93 17.12 -14.69 -3.70
C LEU A 93 15.71 -15.20 -3.43
N SER A 94 15.61 -16.31 -2.71
CA SER A 94 14.34 -16.83 -2.22
C SER A 94 13.83 -16.02 -1.02
N ALA A 95 12.58 -16.26 -0.63
CA ALA A 95 12.04 -15.69 0.60
C ALA A 95 12.88 -16.07 1.84
N TYR A 96 13.47 -17.27 1.86
CA TYR A 96 14.33 -17.74 2.94
C TYR A 96 15.63 -16.93 3.02
N ASP A 97 16.28 -16.68 1.88
CA ASP A 97 17.52 -15.89 1.83
C ASP A 97 17.29 -14.44 2.33
N LEU A 98 16.13 -13.87 1.99
CA LEU A 98 15.73 -12.55 2.46
C LEU A 98 15.44 -12.52 3.97
N MET A 99 14.87 -13.59 4.53
CA MET A 99 14.67 -13.72 5.98
C MET A 99 16.01 -13.84 6.73
N GLU A 100 16.96 -14.61 6.19
CA GLU A 100 18.29 -14.72 6.79
C GLU A 100 19.02 -13.37 6.77
N LEU A 101 18.89 -12.61 5.67
CA LEU A 101 19.42 -11.25 5.58
C LEU A 101 18.80 -10.32 6.64
N ASP A 102 17.49 -10.38 6.86
CA ASP A 102 16.81 -9.58 7.89
C ASP A 102 17.34 -9.88 9.30
N ILE A 103 17.55 -11.18 9.63
CA ILE A 103 18.13 -11.59 10.91
C ILE A 103 19.54 -11.01 11.08
N LYS A 104 20.40 -11.14 10.06
CA LYS A 104 21.78 -10.60 10.10
C LYS A 104 21.78 -9.07 10.30
N MET A 105 20.94 -8.36 9.56
CA MET A 105 20.81 -6.90 9.64
C MET A 105 20.22 -6.41 10.98
N SER A 106 19.44 -7.26 11.66
CA SER A 106 18.86 -6.97 12.99
C SER A 106 19.88 -7.19 14.12
N LEU A 107 20.77 -8.17 13.97
CA LEU A 107 21.81 -8.48 14.97
C LEU A 107 22.98 -7.49 14.92
N GLU A 108 23.35 -7.01 13.74
CA GLU A 108 24.37 -5.97 13.58
C GLU A 108 23.76 -4.59 13.89
N THR A 109 24.04 -4.07 15.10
CA THR A 109 23.44 -2.87 15.72
C THR A 109 23.72 -1.53 15.00
N ALA A 110 24.21 -1.55 13.75
CA ALA A 110 24.53 -0.37 12.95
C ALA A 110 23.77 -0.33 11.61
N SER A 111 22.59 -0.95 11.53
CA SER A 111 21.85 -0.99 10.28
C SER A 111 21.08 0.31 10.03
N ASN A 112 21.19 0.85 8.81
CA ASN A 112 20.32 1.93 8.29
C ASN A 112 18.85 1.47 8.12
N VAL A 113 18.44 0.40 8.80
CA VAL A 113 17.15 -0.24 8.69
C VAL A 113 16.20 0.45 9.66
N ILE A 114 15.38 1.34 9.11
CA ILE A 114 14.30 1.99 9.87
C ILE A 114 13.23 0.93 10.13
N GLN A 115 13.15 0.43 11.36
CA GLN A 115 12.01 -0.39 11.78
C GLN A 115 10.75 0.50 11.84
N PHE A 116 9.86 0.33 10.86
CA PHE A 116 8.56 1.02 10.85
C PHE A 116 7.65 0.46 11.94
N ARG A 117 7.74 1.02 13.15
CA ARG A 117 6.79 0.72 14.21
C ARG A 117 5.48 1.45 13.91
N ARG A 118 4.41 0.71 13.61
CA ARG A 118 3.06 1.27 13.39
C ARG A 118 2.74 2.23 14.54
N LYS A 119 2.56 3.54 14.24
CA LYS A 119 2.13 4.53 15.25
C LYS A 119 0.85 4.01 15.90
N LYS A 120 0.90 3.68 17.19
CA LYS A 120 -0.31 3.33 17.95
C LYS A 120 -1.27 4.51 17.83
N LYS A 121 -2.40 4.34 17.13
CA LYS A 121 -3.46 5.35 17.10
C LYS A 121 -3.84 5.62 18.56
N LYS A 122 -3.66 6.87 19.03
CA LYS A 122 -4.22 7.31 20.31
C LYS A 122 -5.73 7.05 20.22
N ARG A 123 -6.21 6.03 20.93
CA ARG A 123 -7.66 5.82 21.08
C ARG A 123 -8.18 7.07 21.79
N PHE A 124 -8.93 7.91 21.07
CA PHE A 124 -9.72 8.96 21.71
C PHE A 124 -10.66 8.28 22.69
N ARG A 125 -10.37 8.38 23.99
CA ARG A 125 -11.33 7.99 25.03
C ARG A 125 -12.46 9.02 24.96
N LEU A 126 -13.59 8.64 24.39
CA LEU A 126 -14.84 9.37 24.59
C LEU A 126 -15.08 9.43 26.10
N ARG A 127 -14.92 10.61 26.69
CA ARG A 127 -15.39 10.87 28.06
C ARG A 127 -16.90 10.61 28.05
N LYS A 128 -17.35 9.52 28.67
CA LYS A 128 -18.77 9.35 29.00
C LYS A 128 -19.12 10.52 29.92
N GLN A 129 -19.82 11.53 29.39
CA GLN A 129 -20.51 12.50 30.22
C GLN A 129 -21.53 11.71 31.05
N GLY A 130 -21.39 11.77 32.37
CA GLY A 130 -22.29 11.11 33.30
C GLY A 130 -23.69 11.69 33.13
N VAL A 131 -24.63 10.85 32.68
CA VAL A 131 -26.05 11.15 32.74
C VAL A 131 -26.45 11.14 34.21
N LYS A 132 -26.53 12.33 34.84
CA LYS A 132 -27.20 12.47 36.14
C LYS A 132 -28.68 12.18 35.92
N ARG A 133 -29.16 11.04 36.41
CA ARG A 133 -30.60 10.77 36.49
C ARG A 133 -31.19 11.63 37.63
N PRO A 134 -32.32 12.32 37.42
CA PRO A 134 -32.98 13.04 38.50
C PRO A 134 -33.58 12.03 39.48
N VAL A 135 -33.35 12.25 40.77
CA VAL A 135 -34.00 11.52 41.87
C VAL A 135 -35.43 12.04 41.96
N ILE A 136 -36.41 11.16 41.74
CA ILE A 136 -37.83 11.45 42.01
C ILE A 136 -38.05 11.16 43.51
N LYS A 137 -38.72 12.10 44.18
CA LYS A 137 -39.06 12.09 45.62
C LYS A 137 -39.90 10.89 46.01
#